data_AF-A0A8C0AMQ0-F1
#
_entry.id   AF-A0A8C0AMQ0-F1
#
_cell.length_a   1.000
_cell.length_b   1.000
_cell.length_c   1.000
_cell.angle_alpha   90.00
_cell.angle_beta   90.00
_cell.angle_gamma   90.00
#
_symmetry.space_group_name_H-M   'P 1'
#
loop_
_entity.id
_entity.type
_entity.pdbx_description
1 polymer ?
#
loop_
_entity_poly.entity_id
_entity_poly.type
_entity_poly.pdbx_seq_one_letter_code
_entity_poly.pdbx_strand_id
1 'polypeptide(L)'
;MSPPVGRGNGRPWAGGARGPLPTATGPDPAAQVAQCRKGVVLQTRAILIMLTAEIPCRPGTVALREIRRYQKSTELLIRKLPFQRLVREIAQDFKTDLRFQSAAIGALQEASEAYLVGLFEDTNLCAIHAKRVTIMPKDIQLARRIRGERA
;
A
#
# COMPACT_ATOMS: atom_id res chain seq x y z
N MET A 1 -1.79 -80.25 -43.51
CA MET A 1 -0.58 -79.40 -43.65
C MET A 1 0.33 -79.63 -42.47
N SER A 2 1.60 -79.82 -42.78
CA SER A 2 2.74 -80.20 -41.93
C SER A 2 3.21 -79.05 -41.00
N PRO A 3 4.34 -79.16 -40.28
CA PRO A 3 4.44 -79.48 -38.85
C PRO A 3 5.11 -78.35 -38.02
N PRO A 4 5.33 -78.54 -36.71
CA PRO A 4 6.00 -77.58 -35.83
C PRO A 4 7.52 -77.82 -35.68
N VAL A 5 8.17 -76.88 -34.98
CA VAL A 5 9.50 -76.94 -34.34
C VAL A 5 10.75 -77.06 -35.25
N GLY A 6 11.62 -76.05 -35.15
CA GLY A 6 13.05 -76.13 -35.45
C GLY A 6 13.73 -74.85 -34.96
N ARG A 7 14.40 -74.84 -33.80
CA ARG A 7 15.84 -75.19 -33.64
C ARG A 7 16.70 -74.72 -34.81
N GLY A 8 17.58 -73.77 -34.53
CA GLY A 8 18.74 -73.50 -35.36
C GLY A 8 19.57 -72.41 -34.69
N ASN A 9 20.63 -72.80 -33.99
CA ASN A 9 22.02 -72.70 -34.50
C ASN A 9 22.51 -71.25 -34.40
N GLY A 10 23.43 -70.90 -33.51
CA GLY A 10 24.72 -71.54 -33.40
C GLY A 10 25.71 -70.85 -34.35
N ARG A 11 26.54 -69.98 -33.75
CA ARG A 11 27.83 -69.44 -34.24
C ARG A 11 27.72 -68.38 -35.37
N PRO A 12 28.82 -67.69 -35.75
CA PRO A 12 30.08 -67.39 -35.05
C PRO A 12 30.45 -65.89 -35.07
N TRP A 13 31.49 -65.57 -34.31
CA TRP A 13 32.28 -64.34 -34.33
C TRP A 13 32.87 -64.07 -35.73
N ALA A 14 32.74 -62.84 -36.28
CA ALA A 14 33.71 -62.24 -37.21
C ALA A 14 33.36 -60.79 -37.61
N GLY A 15 34.37 -59.90 -37.59
CA GLY A 15 34.44 -58.64 -38.35
C GLY A 15 33.71 -57.45 -37.70
N GLY A 16 34.38 -56.43 -37.16
CA GLY A 16 35.53 -55.74 -37.73
C GLY A 16 35.07 -54.73 -38.79
N ALA A 17 34.84 -53.47 -38.39
CA ALA A 17 35.15 -52.26 -39.16
C ALA A 17 34.39 -51.03 -38.63
N ARG A 18 35.10 -49.88 -38.69
CA ARG A 18 34.65 -48.48 -38.58
C ARG A 18 34.65 -47.90 -37.16
N GLY A 19 35.74 -47.20 -36.84
CA GLY A 19 35.77 -46.26 -35.72
C GLY A 19 34.83 -45.05 -35.94
N PRO A 20 34.42 -44.36 -34.87
CA PRO A 20 33.90 -42.99 -34.93
C PRO A 20 35.00 -42.02 -34.46
N LEU A 21 35.49 -41.17 -35.37
CA LEU A 21 35.22 -39.71 -35.46
C LEU A 21 35.64 -38.88 -34.23
N PRO A 22 36.45 -37.81 -34.44
CA PRO A 22 36.84 -36.90 -33.36
C PRO A 22 35.61 -36.21 -32.78
N THR A 23 35.53 -36.15 -31.46
CA THR A 23 34.55 -35.36 -30.73
C THR A 23 34.73 -33.89 -31.11
N ALA A 24 33.87 -33.41 -32.00
CA ALA A 24 33.70 -31.99 -32.26
C ALA A 24 33.13 -31.34 -31.00
N THR A 25 34.02 -30.86 -30.12
CA THR A 25 33.69 -29.78 -29.18
C THR A 25 33.51 -28.51 -30.00
N GLY A 26 32.35 -28.40 -30.65
CA GLY A 26 31.80 -27.11 -31.04
C GLY A 26 31.35 -26.37 -29.77
N PRO A 27 31.41 -25.03 -29.75
CA PRO A 27 30.91 -24.25 -28.62
C PRO A 27 29.42 -24.55 -28.43
N ASP A 28 29.02 -24.84 -27.18
CA ASP A 28 27.66 -25.21 -26.82
C ASP A 28 26.62 -24.20 -27.38
N PRO A 29 25.53 -24.68 -28.01
CA PRO A 29 24.48 -23.82 -28.56
C PRO A 29 23.74 -23.01 -27.48
N ALA A 30 23.96 -23.30 -26.20
CA ALA A 30 23.50 -22.49 -25.07
C ALA A 30 24.20 -21.10 -25.00
N ALA A 31 25.43 -20.99 -25.49
CA ALA A 31 26.20 -19.74 -25.45
C ALA A 31 25.77 -18.73 -26.54
N GLN A 32 25.22 -19.20 -27.66
CA GLN A 32 24.81 -18.33 -28.78
C GLN A 32 23.38 -17.79 -28.67
N VAL A 33 22.50 -18.40 -27.87
CA VAL A 33 21.16 -17.83 -27.57
C VAL A 33 21.25 -16.66 -26.58
N ALA A 34 22.36 -16.51 -25.85
CA ALA A 34 22.59 -15.38 -24.93
C ALA A 34 22.89 -14.05 -25.65
N GLN A 35 23.34 -14.08 -26.91
CA GLN A 35 23.70 -12.88 -27.67
C GLN A 35 22.46 -12.17 -28.27
N CYS A 36 21.35 -12.89 -28.49
CA CYS A 36 20.12 -12.34 -29.11
C CYS A 36 19.04 -11.92 -28.10
N ARG A 37 19.41 -11.59 -26.85
CA ARG A 37 18.47 -11.07 -25.83
C ARG A 37 18.81 -9.68 -25.30
N LYS A 38 19.97 -9.10 -25.64
CA LYS A 38 20.37 -7.78 -25.13
C LYS A 38 19.68 -6.59 -25.83
N GLY A 39 19.07 -6.81 -27.00
CA GLY A 39 18.42 -5.74 -27.79
C GLY A 39 16.96 -5.43 -27.45
N VAL A 40 16.16 -6.42 -27.01
CA VAL A 40 14.69 -6.23 -26.86
C VAL A 40 14.27 -5.98 -25.40
N VAL A 41 15.04 -6.44 -24.41
CA VAL A 41 14.65 -6.33 -22.99
C VAL A 41 14.94 -4.94 -22.39
N LEU A 42 15.79 -4.13 -23.03
CA LEU A 42 16.02 -2.74 -22.63
C LEU A 42 14.89 -1.79 -23.07
N GLN A 43 14.15 -2.14 -24.13
CA GLN A 43 13.02 -1.33 -24.59
C GLN A 43 11.76 -1.57 -23.75
N THR A 44 11.61 -2.76 -23.15
CA THR A 44 10.50 -3.06 -22.22
C THR A 44 10.70 -2.45 -20.82
N ARG A 45 11.94 -2.13 -20.40
CA ARG A 45 12.17 -1.47 -19.10
C ARG A 45 11.76 -0.01 -19.08
N ALA A 46 11.86 0.72 -20.21
CA ALA A 46 11.35 2.09 -20.29
C ALA A 46 9.82 2.15 -20.15
N ILE A 47 9.10 1.19 -20.73
CA ILE A 47 7.63 1.10 -20.64
C ILE A 47 7.20 0.66 -19.23
N LEU A 48 7.93 -0.26 -18.59
CA LEU A 48 7.63 -0.70 -17.22
C LEU A 48 7.92 0.39 -16.17
N ILE A 49 8.98 1.19 -16.36
CA ILE A 49 9.28 2.33 -15.48
C ILE A 49 8.23 3.46 -15.66
N MET A 50 7.67 3.66 -16.85
CA MET A 50 6.57 4.60 -17.06
C MET A 50 5.23 4.13 -16.44
N LEU A 51 4.96 2.82 -16.39
CA LEU A 51 3.70 2.26 -15.86
C LEU A 51 3.69 2.06 -14.33
N THR A 52 4.84 2.00 -13.66
CA THR A 52 4.95 1.71 -12.22
C THR A 52 5.58 2.84 -11.40
N ALA A 53 5.93 3.98 -12.02
CA ALA A 53 6.42 5.14 -11.32
C ALA A 53 5.27 5.92 -10.66
N GLU A 54 4.77 5.42 -9.54
CA GLU A 54 4.18 6.29 -8.52
C GLU A 54 5.29 7.23 -8.04
N ILE A 55 5.40 8.41 -8.65
CA ILE A 55 6.35 9.44 -8.24
C ILE A 55 6.10 9.70 -6.75
N PRO A 56 7.04 9.35 -5.84
CA PRO A 56 6.80 9.54 -4.42
C PRO A 56 6.65 11.03 -4.17
N CYS A 57 5.44 11.42 -3.76
CA CYS A 57 5.17 12.78 -3.36
C CYS A 57 6.14 13.12 -2.22
N ARG A 58 6.83 14.26 -2.35
CA ARG A 58 7.71 14.73 -1.27
C ARG A 58 6.90 14.77 0.04
N PRO A 59 7.48 14.31 1.17
CA PRO A 59 6.80 14.40 2.44
C PRO A 59 6.38 15.85 2.70
N GLY A 60 5.10 16.06 3.01
CA GLY A 60 4.49 17.40 3.13
C GLY A 60 3.63 17.83 1.93
N THR A 61 3.89 17.35 0.71
CA THR A 61 3.07 17.72 -0.46
C THR A 61 1.64 17.16 -0.36
N VAL A 62 1.51 15.92 0.13
CA VAL A 62 0.20 15.28 0.34
C VAL A 62 -0.56 16.00 1.46
N ALA A 63 0.10 16.32 2.57
CA ALA A 63 -0.50 17.04 3.68
C ALA A 63 -1.00 18.43 3.26
N LEU A 64 -0.22 19.20 2.49
CA LEU A 64 -0.65 20.50 1.98
C LEU A 64 -1.84 20.40 1.02
N ARG A 65 -1.90 19.33 0.22
CA ARG A 65 -3.05 19.06 -0.65
C ARG A 65 -4.31 18.74 0.15
N GLU A 66 -4.17 17.93 1.20
CA GLU A 66 -5.27 17.58 2.11
C GLU A 66 -5.78 18.81 2.87
N ILE A 67 -4.89 19.64 3.41
CA ILE A 67 -5.26 20.90 4.08
C ILE A 67 -6.10 21.78 3.15
N ARG A 68 -5.65 22.00 1.91
CA ARG A 68 -6.40 22.80 0.93
C ARG A 68 -7.74 22.18 0.55
N ARG A 69 -7.81 20.84 0.49
CA ARG A 69 -9.05 20.12 0.21
C ARG A 69 -10.06 20.33 1.35
N TYR A 70 -9.66 20.06 2.59
CA TYR A 70 -10.55 20.13 3.76
C TYR A 70 -10.89 21.55 4.18
N GLN A 71 -10.08 22.55 3.83
CA GLN A 71 -10.45 23.96 4.00
C GLN A 71 -11.45 24.46 2.95
N LYS A 72 -11.55 23.79 1.79
CA LYS A 72 -12.49 24.14 0.73
C LYS A 72 -13.85 23.47 0.92
N SER A 73 -13.87 22.26 1.46
CA SER A 73 -15.10 21.55 1.78
C SER A 73 -15.56 21.85 3.20
N THR A 74 -16.87 21.70 3.45
CA THR A 74 -17.49 21.77 4.78
C THR A 74 -18.07 20.41 5.19
N GLU A 75 -17.52 19.33 4.64
CA GLU A 75 -17.97 17.98 4.94
C GLU A 75 -17.54 17.55 6.35
N LEU A 76 -18.41 16.84 7.05
CA LEU A 76 -18.09 16.25 8.35
C LEU A 76 -17.02 15.17 8.17
N LEU A 77 -15.93 15.27 8.93
CA LEU A 77 -14.77 14.40 8.82
C LEU A 77 -14.93 13.14 9.66
N ILE A 78 -15.71 13.20 10.74
CA ILE A 78 -15.98 12.04 11.59
C ILE A 78 -17.13 11.22 10.99
N ARG A 79 -16.96 9.91 10.91
CA ARG A 79 -18.03 9.01 10.45
C ARG A 79 -19.23 9.10 11.41
N LYS A 80 -20.44 9.27 10.86
CA LYS A 80 -21.67 9.47 11.64
C LYS A 80 -22.00 8.33 12.61
N LEU A 81 -21.80 7.08 12.19
CA LEU A 81 -22.14 5.89 13.01
C LEU A 81 -21.30 5.76 14.30
N PRO A 82 -19.96 5.82 14.27
CA PRO A 82 -19.17 5.78 15.50
C PRO A 82 -19.41 7.00 16.40
N PHE A 83 -19.60 8.21 15.83
CA PHE A 83 -19.94 9.39 16.62
C PHE A 83 -21.28 9.22 17.36
N GLN A 84 -22.29 8.70 16.67
CA GLN A 84 -23.58 8.37 17.29
C GLN A 84 -23.44 7.34 18.43
N ARG A 85 -22.58 6.33 18.29
CA ARG A 85 -22.34 5.34 19.35
C ARG A 85 -21.70 5.99 20.58
N LEU A 86 -20.69 6.84 20.38
CA LEU A 86 -20.04 7.60 21.46
C LEU A 86 -21.02 8.52 22.20
N VAL A 87 -21.87 9.25 21.48
CA VAL A 87 -22.88 10.12 22.10
C VAL A 87 -23.82 9.32 23.00
N ARG A 88 -24.24 8.13 22.56
CA ARG A 88 -25.13 7.26 23.33
C ARG A 88 -24.43 6.62 24.53
N GLU A 89 -23.18 6.24 24.39
CA GLU A 89 -22.33 5.72 25.47
C GLU A 89 -22.21 6.75 26.59
N ILE A 90 -21.78 7.97 26.28
CA ILE A 90 -21.66 9.06 27.26
C ILE A 90 -23.00 9.39 27.90
N ALA A 91 -24.08 9.44 27.11
CA ALA A 91 -25.40 9.78 27.62
C ALA A 91 -25.97 8.73 28.59
N GLN A 92 -25.60 7.46 28.39
CA GLN A 92 -26.06 6.35 29.22
C GLN A 92 -25.51 6.44 30.64
N ASP A 93 -24.33 7.04 30.83
CA ASP A 93 -23.73 7.28 32.16
C ASP A 93 -24.52 8.30 32.99
N PHE A 94 -25.26 9.22 32.34
CA PHE A 94 -26.06 10.23 33.02
C PHE A 94 -27.50 9.78 33.26
N LYS A 95 -28.13 9.16 32.27
CA LYS A 95 -29.53 8.70 32.38
C LYS A 95 -29.78 7.53 31.43
N THR A 96 -30.34 6.45 31.99
CA THR A 96 -30.77 5.29 31.19
C THR A 96 -31.99 5.65 30.33
N ASP A 97 -32.09 5.04 29.15
CA ASP A 97 -33.24 5.14 28.22
C ASP A 97 -33.46 6.51 27.51
N LEU A 98 -32.39 7.23 27.21
CA LEU A 98 -32.46 8.47 26.40
C LEU A 98 -32.69 8.18 24.90
N ARG A 99 -33.70 8.85 24.32
CA ARG A 99 -33.95 8.85 22.87
C ARG A 99 -33.43 10.15 22.25
N PHE A 100 -32.54 10.01 21.28
CA PHE A 100 -31.96 11.13 20.54
C PHE A 100 -32.67 11.34 19.20
N GLN A 101 -33.00 12.59 18.89
CA GLN A 101 -33.39 13.01 17.56
C GLN A 101 -32.17 12.98 16.62
N SER A 102 -32.37 12.63 15.34
CA SER A 102 -31.29 12.63 14.34
C SER A 102 -30.64 14.01 14.20
N ALA A 103 -31.44 15.08 14.22
CA ALA A 103 -30.95 16.46 14.17
C ALA A 103 -30.10 16.84 15.39
N ALA A 104 -30.43 16.34 16.59
CA ALA A 104 -29.65 16.60 17.79
C ALA A 104 -28.25 15.98 17.72
N ILE A 105 -28.15 14.75 17.20
CA ILE A 105 -26.84 14.10 17.00
C ILE A 105 -26.03 14.85 15.93
N GLY A 106 -26.68 15.33 14.87
CA GLY A 106 -26.05 16.18 13.85
C GLY A 106 -25.48 17.47 14.43
N ALA A 107 -26.26 18.19 15.24
CA ALA A 107 -25.82 19.43 15.88
C ALA A 107 -24.64 19.20 16.85
N LEU A 108 -24.67 18.11 17.63
CA LEU A 108 -23.55 17.73 18.49
C LEU A 108 -22.28 17.45 17.68
N GLN A 109 -22.43 16.81 16.52
CA GLN A 109 -21.30 16.50 15.64
C GLN A 109 -20.70 17.78 15.04
N GLU A 110 -21.54 18.66 14.50
CA GLU A 110 -21.10 19.94 13.94
C GLU A 110 -20.38 20.80 14.98
N ALA A 111 -20.94 20.92 16.19
CA ALA A 111 -20.32 21.65 17.29
C ALA A 111 -18.97 21.03 17.71
N SER A 112 -18.89 19.70 17.80
CA SER A 112 -17.68 19.00 18.22
C SER A 112 -16.56 19.14 17.18
N GLU A 113 -16.87 18.98 15.90
CA GLU A 113 -15.87 19.13 14.83
C GLU A 113 -15.40 20.58 14.70
N ALA A 114 -16.31 21.56 14.77
CA ALA A 114 -15.95 22.98 14.77
C ALA A 114 -15.02 23.34 15.94
N TYR A 115 -15.31 22.82 17.13
CA TYR A 115 -14.46 23.02 18.31
C TYR A 115 -13.05 22.42 18.11
N LEU A 116 -12.97 21.18 17.59
CA LEU A 116 -11.68 20.52 17.34
C LEU A 116 -10.84 21.26 16.28
N VAL A 117 -11.46 21.74 15.20
CA VAL A 117 -10.77 22.52 14.17
C VAL A 117 -10.17 23.80 14.78
N GLY A 118 -10.97 24.57 15.53
CA GLY A 118 -10.48 25.78 16.20
C GLY A 118 -9.36 25.49 17.21
N LEU A 119 -9.44 24.38 17.94
CA LEU A 119 -8.38 23.96 18.86
C LEU A 119 -7.08 23.60 18.11
N PHE A 120 -7.18 22.96 16.94
CA PHE A 120 -6.00 22.63 16.12
C PHE A 120 -5.36 23.86 15.49
N GLU A 121 -6.12 24.89 15.16
CA GLU A 121 -5.58 26.18 14.69
C GLU A 121 -4.67 26.81 15.76
N ASP A 122 -5.14 26.93 16.99
CA ASP A 122 -4.36 27.47 18.10
C ASP A 122 -3.16 26.58 18.45
N THR A 123 -3.34 25.27 18.42
CA THR A 123 -2.27 24.30 18.66
C THR A 123 -1.18 24.44 17.59
N ASN A 124 -1.57 24.68 16.33
CA ASN A 124 -0.63 24.91 15.24
C ASN A 124 0.14 26.22 15.45
N LEU A 125 -0.51 27.30 15.90
CA LEU A 125 0.17 28.56 16.26
C LEU A 125 1.18 28.34 17.39
N CYS A 126 0.84 27.54 18.40
CA CYS A 126 1.76 27.17 19.49
C CYS A 126 2.97 26.36 19.00
N ALA A 127 2.76 25.45 18.04
CA ALA A 127 3.85 24.68 17.44
C ALA A 127 4.81 25.59 16.64
N ILE A 128 4.26 26.51 15.84
CA ILE A 128 5.02 27.50 15.06
C ILE A 128 5.80 28.44 15.98
N HIS A 129 5.20 28.88 17.09
CA HIS A 129 5.87 29.69 18.10
C HIS A 129 7.15 29.02 18.64
N ALA A 130 7.14 27.69 18.76
CA ALA A 130 8.29 26.88 19.16
C ALA A 130 9.19 26.43 17.99
N LYS A 131 9.06 27.06 16.80
CA LYS A 131 9.81 26.74 15.56
C LYS A 131 9.64 25.29 15.08
N ARG A 132 8.50 24.66 15.37
CA ARG A 132 8.16 23.30 14.91
C ARG A 132 7.01 23.34 13.92
N VAL A 133 6.95 22.34 13.05
CA VAL A 133 5.84 22.11 12.10
C VAL A 133 4.90 21.00 12.59
N THR A 134 5.39 20.13 13.47
CA THR A 134 4.61 19.03 14.06
C THR A 134 3.97 19.47 15.37
N ILE A 135 2.64 19.37 15.44
CA ILE A 135 1.88 19.56 16.68
C ILE A 135 2.17 18.44 17.68
N MET A 136 2.24 18.79 18.96
CA MET A 136 2.52 17.86 20.06
C MET A 136 1.48 18.02 21.17
N PRO A 137 1.29 17.02 22.06
CA PRO A 137 0.33 17.12 23.16
C PRO A 137 0.54 18.34 24.07
N LYS A 138 1.80 18.78 24.25
CA LYS A 138 2.14 20.01 25.00
C LYS A 138 1.56 21.29 24.38
N ASP A 139 1.41 21.32 23.06
CA ASP A 139 0.87 22.49 22.34
C ASP A 139 -0.66 22.57 22.57
N ILE A 140 -1.34 21.43 22.59
CA ILE A 140 -2.78 21.35 22.91
C ILE A 140 -3.02 21.79 24.36
N GLN A 141 -2.18 21.31 25.28
CA GLN A 141 -2.27 21.69 26.68
C GLN A 141 -2.04 23.19 26.89
N LEU A 142 -1.10 23.78 26.15
CA LEU A 142 -0.86 25.22 26.18
C LEU A 142 -2.04 26.00 25.61
N ALA A 143 -2.55 25.62 24.44
CA ALA A 143 -3.71 26.25 23.81
C ALA A 143 -4.94 26.24 24.73
N ARG A 144 -5.29 25.09 25.31
CA ARG A 144 -6.39 24.98 26.28
C ARG A 144 -6.19 25.81 27.54
N ARG A 145 -4.94 25.95 28.00
CA ARG A 145 -4.60 26.79 29.16
C ARG A 145 -4.79 28.26 28.86
N ILE A 146 -4.42 28.71 27.66
CA ILE A 146 -4.58 30.11 27.23
C ILE A 146 -6.07 30.43 27.01
N ARG A 147 -6.84 29.49 26.45
CA ARG A 147 -8.30 29.62 26.28
C ARG A 147 -9.09 29.65 27.60
N GLY A 148 -8.51 29.23 28.72
CA GLY A 148 -9.20 29.15 30.00
C GLY A 148 -10.14 27.94 30.15
N GLU A 149 -9.99 26.92 29.29
CA GLU A 149 -10.80 25.69 29.30
C GLU A 149 -10.30 24.63 30.31
N ARG A 150 -9.23 24.96 31.05
CA ARG A 150 -8.77 24.20 32.20
C ARG A 150 -9.35 24.85 33.46
N ALA A 151 -10.45 24.29 33.96
CA ALA A 151 -10.72 24.31 35.40
C ALA A 151 -9.80 23.30 36.10
#